data_AF-A0A1G2VG29-F1
#
_entry.id   AF-A0A1G2VG29-F1
#
_cell.length_a   1.000
_cell.length_b   1.000
_cell.length_c   1.000
_cell.angle_alpha   90.00
_cell.angle_beta   90.00
_cell.angle_gamma   90.00
#
_symmetry.space_group_name_H-M   'P 1'
#
loop_
_entity.id
_entity.type
_entity.pdbx_description
1 polymer ?
#
loop_
_entity_poly.entity_id
_entity_poly.type
_entity_poly.pdbx_seq_one_letter_code
_entity_poly.pdbx_strand_id
1 'polypeptide(L)' 'MKTIVQFNISQEDGTYTADGINVPIVTEGATFEELQENIRDAVALYFEGSDPSSLGFIAAPSILTNFEVSRPLYAGRA' A
#
# COMPACT_ATOMS: atom_id res chain seq x y z
N MET A 1 6.87 6.38 17.92
CA MET A 1 6.85 6.74 16.49
C MET A 1 6.62 5.49 15.67
N LYS A 2 5.88 5.60 14.58
CA LYS A 2 5.61 4.51 13.64
C LYS A 2 6.87 4.19 12.86
N THR A 3 7.17 2.90 12.70
CA THR A 3 8.34 2.41 11.96
C THR A 3 7.97 1.88 10.57
N ILE A 4 6.67 1.75 10.30
CA ILE A 4 6.14 1.12 9.10
C ILE A 4 5.03 2.00 8.52
N VAL A 5 5.08 2.25 7.21
CA VAL A 5 3.95 2.70 6.41
C VAL A 5 3.28 1.44 5.87
N GLN A 6 2.05 1.19 6.31
CA GLN A 6 1.32 -0.03 5.98
C GLN A 6 0.29 0.23 4.88
N PHE A 7 0.14 -0.69 3.95
CA PHE A 7 -0.87 -0.67 2.90
C PHE A 7 -1.65 -1.99 2.87
N ASN A 8 -2.93 -1.92 2.51
CA ASN A 8 -3.70 -3.06 2.03
C ASN A 8 -3.80 -2.96 0.51
N ILE A 9 -3.50 -4.05 -0.19
CA ILE A 9 -3.59 -4.16 -1.63
C ILE A 9 -4.78 -5.04 -1.98
N SER A 10 -5.67 -4.52 -2.81
CA SER A 10 -6.77 -5.25 -3.45
C SER A 10 -6.58 -5.27 -4.96
N GLN A 11 -7.24 -6.21 -5.63
CA GLN A 11 -7.28 -6.28 -7.09
C GLN A 11 -8.74 -6.40 -7.54
N GLU A 12 -9.19 -5.44 -8.34
CA GLU A 12 -10.54 -5.39 -8.91
C GLU A 12 -10.44 -4.93 -10.37
N ASP A 13 -11.25 -5.54 -11.25
CA ASP A 13 -11.33 -5.18 -12.68
C ASP A 13 -9.98 -5.08 -13.43
N GLY A 14 -8.99 -5.86 -12.99
CA GLY A 14 -7.65 -5.89 -13.61
C GLY A 14 -6.68 -4.82 -13.10
N THR A 15 -7.10 -4.01 -12.12
CA THR A 15 -6.27 -2.97 -11.49
C THR A 15 -5.92 -3.37 -10.07
N TYR A 16 -4.67 -3.15 -9.68
CA TYR A 16 -4.27 -3.23 -8.28
C TYR A 16 -4.44 -1.88 -7.60
N THR A 17 -5.04 -1.84 -6.42
CA THR A 17 -5.17 -0.64 -5.60
C THR A 17 -4.47 -0.86 -4.27
N ALA A 18 -3.67 0.12 -3.82
CA ALA A 18 -3.00 0.13 -2.53
C ALA A 18 -3.55 1.26 -1.66
N ASP A 19 -4.23 0.88 -0.57
CA ASP A 19 -4.80 1.80 0.41
C ASP A 19 -3.93 1.89 1.67
N GLY A 20 -3.46 3.10 1.98
CA GLY A 20 -2.64 3.39 3.13
C GLY A 20 -3.40 3.29 4.46
N ILE A 21 -2.80 2.60 5.42
CA ILE A 21 -3.37 2.40 6.75
C ILE A 21 -2.87 3.48 7.70
N ASN A 22 -3.79 4.32 8.20
CA ASN A 22 -3.50 5.47 9.05
C ASN A 22 -2.55 6.50 8.40
N VAL A 23 -2.55 6.56 7.07
CA VAL A 23 -1.90 7.59 6.24
C VAL A 23 -2.83 7.93 5.07
N PRO A 24 -2.90 9.19 4.64
CA PRO A 24 -3.74 9.62 3.52
C PRO A 24 -3.05 9.35 2.19
N ILE A 25 -2.67 8.10 1.93
CA ILE A 25 -1.99 7.67 0.69
C ILE A 25 -2.86 6.59 0.04
N VAL A 26 -3.23 6.80 -1.21
CA VAL A 26 -3.89 5.80 -2.06
C VAL A 26 -3.22 5.87 -3.43
N THR A 27 -2.94 4.71 -4.01
CA THR A 27 -2.39 4.62 -5.37
C THR A 27 -2.83 3.33 -6.04
N GLU A 28 -2.74 3.28 -7.36
CA GLU A 28 -3.12 2.12 -8.17
C GLU A 28 -2.03 1.78 -9.19
N GLY A 29 -2.16 0.62 -9.84
CA GLY A 29 -1.29 0.20 -10.94
C GLY A 29 -1.90 -0.96 -11.73
N ALA A 30 -1.62 -1.03 -13.02
CA ALA A 30 -2.11 -2.10 -13.89
C ALA A 30 -1.33 -3.41 -13.66
N THR A 31 -0.09 -3.31 -13.19
CA THR A 31 0.73 -4.46 -12.78
C THR A 31 1.17 -4.34 -11.33
N PHE A 32 1.58 -5.47 -10.73
CA PHE A 32 2.11 -5.46 -9.38
C PHE A 32 3.46 -4.72 -9.30
N GLU A 33 4.24 -4.73 -10.38
CA GLU A 33 5.48 -3.96 -10.51
C GLU A 33 5.20 -2.45 -10.54
N GLU A 34 4.25 -2.02 -11.36
CA GLU A 34 3.82 -0.61 -11.44
C GLU A 34 3.27 -0.13 -10.09
N LEU A 35 2.43 -0.94 -9.44
CA LEU A 35 1.92 -0.62 -8.12
C LEU A 35 3.05 -0.42 -7.09
N GLN A 36 4.09 -1.26 -7.12
CA GLN A 36 5.23 -1.11 -6.21
C GLN A 36 6.00 0.20 -6.44
N GLU A 37 6.18 0.60 -7.70
CA GLU A 37 6.80 1.89 -8.04
C GLU A 37 5.93 3.04 -7.54
N ASN A 38 4.64 3.00 -7.84
CA ASN A 38 3.70 4.04 -7.42
C ASN A 38 3.58 4.15 -5.89
N ILE A 39 3.64 3.03 -5.15
CA ILE A 39 3.69 3.07 -3.67
C ILE A 39 4.93 3.80 -3.18
N ARG A 40 6.11 3.53 -3.77
CA ARG A 40 7.37 4.19 -3.35
C ARG A 40 7.31 5.69 -3.62
N ASP A 41 6.83 6.09 -4.79
CA ASP A 41 6.71 7.49 -5.18
C ASP A 41 5.69 8.21 -4.31
N ALA A 42 4.53 7.60 -4.06
CA ALA A 42 3.50 8.19 -3.19
C ALA A 42 3.99 8.35 -1.74
N VAL A 43 4.76 7.39 -1.21
CA VAL A 43 5.39 7.52 0.11
C VAL A 43 6.46 8.61 0.12
N ALA A 44 7.28 8.71 -0.93
CA ALA A 44 8.27 9.77 -1.06
C ALA A 44 7.61 11.15 -1.09
N LEU A 45 6.55 11.32 -1.89
CA LEU A 45 5.73 12.53 -1.97
C LEU A 45 5.08 12.88 -0.62
N TYR A 46 4.59 11.89 0.12
CA TYR A 46 3.99 12.12 1.44
C TYR A 46 4.99 12.68 2.47
N PHE A 47 6.27 12.31 2.37
CA PHE A 47 7.33 12.82 3.23
C PHE A 47 8.05 14.05 2.64
N GLU A 48 7.77 14.42 1.38
CA GLU A 48 8.41 15.55 0.74
C GLU A 48 8.07 16.86 1.48
N GLY A 49 9.10 17.63 1.84
CA GLY A 49 8.94 18.90 2.54
C GLY A 49 8.51 18.81 4.01
N SER A 50 8.40 17.61 4.59
CA SER A 50 8.01 17.39 5.99
C SER A 50 9.09 16.59 6.75
N ASP A 51 9.31 16.91 8.03
CA ASP A 51 10.04 15.99 8.92
C ASP A 51 9.14 14.78 9.22
N PRO A 52 9.53 13.53 8.89
CA PRO A 52 8.75 12.34 9.19
C PRO A 52 8.30 12.25 10.66
N SER A 53 9.09 12.80 11.58
CA SER A 53 8.80 12.87 13.02
C SER A 53 7.54 13.68 13.31
N SER A 54 7.29 14.74 12.55
CA SER A 54 6.07 15.58 12.66
C SER A 54 4.81 14.83 12.25
N LEU A 55 4.96 13.84 11.37
CA LEU A 55 3.90 12.92 10.92
C LEU A 55 3.82 11.66 11.80
N GLY A 56 4.64 11.60 12.86
CA GLY A 56 4.69 10.50 13.82
C GLY A 56 5.50 9.28 13.37
N PHE A 57 6.32 9.40 12.32
CA PHE A 57 7.18 8.35 11.78
C PHE A 57 8.65 8.53 12.19
N ILE A 58 9.42 7.44 12.08
CA ILE A 58 10.90 7.54 12.08
C ILE A 58 11.38 8.13 10.74
N ALA A 59 12.66 8.53 10.66
CA ALA A 59 13.22 9.17 9.46
C ALA A 59 13.12 8.31 8.18
N ALA A 60 13.18 6.98 8.30
CA ALA A 60 13.11 6.05 7.19
C ALA A 60 12.23 4.84 7.57
N PRO A 61 10.90 4.98 7.56
CA PRO A 61 10.01 3.88 7.88
C PRO A 61 10.05 2.84 6.75
N SER A 62 9.91 1.56 7.10
CA SER A 62 9.73 0.50 6.10
C SER A 62 8.34 0.58 5.47
N ILE A 63 8.19 0.09 4.24
CA ILE A 63 6.88 -0.07 3.59
C ILE A 63 6.49 -1.53 3.73
N LEU A 64 5.29 -1.79 4.27
CA LEU A 64 4.72 -3.13 4.40
C LEU A 64 3.37 -3.18 3.70
N THR A 65 3.18 -4.17 2.84
CA THR A 65 1.93 -4.36 2.10
C THR A 65 1.30 -5.70 2.48
N ASN A 66 -0.01 -5.70 2.72
CA ASN A 66 -0.82 -6.90 2.74
C ASN A 66 -1.49 -7.05 1.39
N PHE A 67 -1.28 -8.16 0.68
CA PHE A 67 -1.94 -8.41 -0.59
C PHE A 67 -3.06 -9.43 -0.41
N GLU A 68 -4.30 -8.99 -0.67
CA GLU A 68 -5.45 -9.88 -0.65
C GLU A 68 -5.55 -10.65 -1.97
N VAL A 69 -5.55 -11.97 -1.87
CA VAL A 69 -5.76 -12.86 -3.01
C VAL A 69 -7.21 -13.31 -3.06
N SER A 70 -7.76 -13.39 -4.27
CA SER A 70 -9.13 -13.86 -4.49
C SER A 70 -9.36 -15.24 -3.86
N ARG A 71 -10.49 -15.39 -3.17
CA ARG A 71 -10.85 -16.66 -2.53
C ARG A 71 -11.04 -17.75 -3.60
N PRO A 72 -10.50 -18.95 -3.41
CA PRO A 72 -10.82 -20.06 -4.30
C PRO A 72 -12.32 -20.37 -4.25
N LEU A 73 -12.96 -20.49 -5.42
CA LEU A 73 -14.33 -21.00 -5.53
C LEU A 73 -14.29 -22.53 -5.38
N TYR A 74 -14.59 -23.03 -4.19
CA TYR A 74 -14.87 -24.45 -4.01
C TYR A 74 -16.31 -24.71 -4.41
N ALA A 75 -16.53 -25.38 -5.55
CA ALA A 75 -17.81 -25.99 -5.83
C ALA A 75 -18.10 -26.97 -4.69
N GLY A 76 -19.09 -26.66 -3.85
CA GLY A 76 -19.54 -27.58 -2.81
C GLY A 76 -19.80 -28.93 -3.46
N ARG A 77 -19.08 -29.97 -3.03
CA ARG A 77 -19.51 -31.34 -3.32
C ARG A 77 -20.88 -31.48 -2.65
N ALA A 78 -21.91 -31.53 -3.49
CA ALA A 78 -23.28 -31.83 -3.11
C ALA A 78 -23.37 -33.18 -2.40
#